data_AF-A0A6H3NVQ7-F1
#
_entry.id   AF-A0A6H3NVQ7-F1
#
_cell.length_a   1.000
_cell.length_b   1.000
_cell.length_c   1.000
_cell.angle_alpha   90.00
_cell.angle_beta   90.00
_cell.angle_gamma   90.00
#
_symmetry.space_group_name_H-M   'P 1'
#
loop_
_entity.id
_entity.type
_entity.pdbx_description
1 polymer ?
#
loop_
_entity_poly.entity_id
_entity_poly.type
_entity_poly.pdbx_seq_one_letter_code
_entity_poly.pdbx_strand_id
1 'polypeptide(L)'
;MKIIIICILVLLIQCNEIVNKSDCNPDVDTNSYCFKKVKIDSKEIDENISSNFFIGESFENNLVFVEPFEFDNHDHADGFQFFNIRKTMSAFAFQELYSQKINAIFIEHSKIHLPNIYDRPKYFNMTTSEPIFELLKYKTNENIKNNSIVFGVFDINFEKADCSIYGKKRPYTKEEYKEVLEELKEDHQITDRTLDFKSLEETIVNAKFICKIQNPALKLEISLSSFNTKGMEYAGTVYIADLYRDKKLIKSIQKYNYDGPY
;
A
#
# COMPACT_ATOMS: atom_id res chain seq x y z
N MET A 1 -10.07 -61.94 -9.13
CA MET A 1 -9.93 -61.24 -7.83
C MET A 1 -8.47 -60.80 -7.69
N LYS A 2 -8.23 -59.51 -7.41
CA LYS A 2 -6.94 -58.75 -7.37
C LYS A 2 -6.36 -58.39 -8.75
N ILE A 3 -6.85 -57.31 -9.39
CA ILE A 3 -6.56 -55.86 -9.23
C ILE A 3 -5.21 -55.48 -9.84
N ILE A 4 -5.34 -54.76 -10.96
CA ILE A 4 -4.36 -54.30 -11.93
C ILE A 4 -3.63 -53.07 -11.38
N ILE A 5 -2.33 -53.06 -11.61
CA ILE A 5 -1.40 -51.98 -11.36
C ILE A 5 -1.31 -51.10 -12.63
N ILE A 6 -1.48 -49.79 -12.41
CA ILE A 6 -0.92 -48.65 -13.16
C ILE A 6 -1.47 -48.37 -14.58
N CYS A 7 -2.19 -47.24 -14.71
CA CYS A 7 -1.99 -46.15 -15.68
C CYS A 7 -3.30 -45.39 -15.96
N ILE A 8 -3.79 -44.57 -15.02
CA ILE A 8 -4.44 -43.27 -15.34
C ILE A 8 -4.15 -42.33 -14.17
N LEU A 9 -2.93 -41.79 -14.16
CA LEU A 9 -2.70 -40.41 -13.72
C LEU A 9 -3.33 -39.51 -14.80
N VAL A 10 -3.94 -38.39 -14.40
CA VAL A 10 -4.63 -37.35 -15.20
C VAL A 10 -6.15 -37.39 -15.00
N LEU A 11 -6.69 -36.23 -14.57
CA LEU A 11 -8.08 -35.89 -14.19
C LEU A 11 -8.41 -36.27 -12.74
N LEU A 12 -8.35 -35.38 -11.75
CA LEU A 12 -9.03 -34.09 -11.66
C LEU A 12 -8.28 -33.15 -10.70
N ILE A 13 -7.45 -32.27 -11.25
CA ILE A 13 -7.21 -30.96 -10.63
C ILE A 13 -8.43 -30.12 -11.01
N GLN A 14 -9.50 -30.19 -10.23
CA GLN A 14 -10.51 -29.14 -10.28
C GLN A 14 -10.04 -28.04 -9.33
N CYS A 15 -9.29 -27.09 -9.90
CA CYS A 15 -9.31 -25.72 -9.41
C CYS A 15 -10.78 -25.31 -9.35
N ASN A 16 -11.35 -25.22 -8.15
CA ASN A 16 -12.59 -24.50 -7.98
C ASN A 16 -12.30 -23.03 -8.30
N GLU A 17 -12.64 -22.62 -9.53
CA GLU A 17 -12.97 -21.23 -9.81
C GLU A 17 -14.09 -20.84 -8.84
N ILE A 18 -13.79 -19.94 -7.91
CA ILE A 18 -14.84 -19.31 -7.12
C ILE A 18 -15.53 -18.31 -8.05
N VAL A 19 -16.59 -18.79 -8.68
CA VAL A 19 -17.61 -18.00 -9.36
C VAL A 19 -18.35 -17.20 -8.29
N ASN A 20 -18.43 -15.89 -8.50
CA ASN A 20 -19.25 -14.90 -7.79
C ASN A 20 -20.24 -15.48 -6.76
N LYS A 21 -20.00 -15.24 -5.46
CA LYS A 21 -21.04 -15.36 -4.44
C LYS A 21 -21.28 -14.00 -3.81
N SER A 22 -22.42 -13.43 -4.16
CA SER A 22 -22.93 -12.12 -3.77
C SER A 22 -23.40 -12.02 -2.31
N ASP A 23 -23.17 -13.02 -1.47
CA ASP A 23 -23.43 -12.95 -0.03
C ASP A 23 -22.38 -13.81 0.68
N CYS A 24 -21.51 -13.17 1.45
CA CYS A 24 -20.45 -13.82 2.21
C CYS A 24 -20.69 -13.50 3.68
N ASN A 25 -21.32 -14.43 4.41
CA ASN A 25 -21.35 -14.38 5.86
C ASN A 25 -19.98 -14.84 6.37
N PRO A 26 -19.32 -14.07 7.25
CA PRO A 26 -18.06 -14.49 7.86
C PRO A 26 -18.32 -15.73 8.71
N ASP A 27 -17.64 -16.84 8.38
CA ASP A 27 -17.66 -18.05 9.18
C ASP A 27 -16.49 -17.99 10.17
N VAL A 28 -16.80 -17.87 11.45
CA VAL A 28 -15.84 -17.62 12.55
C VAL A 28 -14.81 -18.76 12.69
N ASP A 29 -15.10 -19.94 12.13
CA ASP A 29 -14.32 -21.16 12.34
C ASP A 29 -13.32 -21.51 11.22
N THR A 30 -13.24 -20.76 10.11
CA THR A 30 -12.46 -21.20 8.93
C THR A 30 -11.35 -20.26 8.43
N ASN A 31 -11.00 -19.17 9.12
CA ASN A 31 -9.97 -18.20 8.67
C ASN A 31 -10.11 -17.82 7.17
N SER A 32 -11.36 -17.77 6.69
CA SER A 32 -11.67 -17.51 5.28
C SER A 32 -12.10 -16.07 5.12
N TYR A 33 -11.28 -15.27 4.44
CA TYR A 33 -11.48 -13.84 4.28
C TYR A 33 -12.48 -13.54 3.15
N CYS A 34 -13.56 -12.82 3.47
CA CYS A 34 -14.62 -12.45 2.53
C CYS A 34 -14.22 -11.27 1.64
N PHE A 35 -14.59 -11.37 0.37
CA PHE A 35 -14.21 -10.47 -0.71
C PHE A 35 -15.33 -9.48 -1.04
N LYS A 36 -15.08 -8.16 -0.91
CA LYS A 36 -15.87 -7.18 -1.66
C LYS A 36 -15.17 -6.99 -3.01
N LYS A 37 -15.57 -7.76 -4.01
CA LYS A 37 -15.12 -7.57 -5.40
C LYS A 37 -16.20 -6.82 -6.17
N VAL A 38 -16.14 -5.49 -6.15
CA VAL A 38 -16.50 -4.79 -7.39
C VAL A 38 -15.30 -5.04 -8.31
N LYS A 39 -15.47 -5.89 -9.32
CA LYS A 39 -14.43 -6.09 -10.33
C LYS A 39 -14.23 -4.72 -10.98
N ILE A 40 -13.07 -4.11 -10.80
CA ILE A 40 -12.78 -2.81 -11.39
C ILE A 40 -12.68 -3.01 -12.91
N ASP A 41 -13.71 -2.59 -13.64
CA ASP A 41 -13.60 -2.47 -15.09
C ASP A 41 -12.66 -1.29 -15.37
N SER A 42 -11.60 -1.59 -16.10
CA SER A 42 -10.67 -0.62 -16.65
C SER A 42 -11.30 0.62 -17.30
N LYS A 43 -12.50 0.48 -17.90
CA LYS A 43 -13.25 1.59 -18.50
C LYS A 43 -13.95 2.46 -17.46
N GLU A 44 -14.24 1.91 -16.29
CA GLU A 44 -15.00 2.52 -15.20
C GLU A 44 -14.10 2.94 -14.03
N ILE A 45 -12.77 2.91 -14.19
CA ILE A 45 -11.85 3.40 -13.15
C ILE A 45 -12.15 4.85 -12.80
N ASP A 46 -12.66 5.02 -11.59
CA ASP A 46 -13.06 6.27 -10.97
C ASP A 46 -12.35 6.46 -9.62
N GLU A 47 -12.84 7.39 -8.81
CA GLU A 47 -12.28 7.71 -7.49
C GLU A 47 -12.29 6.55 -6.48
N ASN A 48 -13.06 5.48 -6.72
CA ASN A 48 -13.22 4.34 -5.79
C ASN A 48 -12.13 3.27 -5.94
N ILE A 49 -11.27 3.37 -6.97
CA ILE A 49 -10.11 2.48 -7.13
C ILE A 49 -9.11 2.57 -5.97
N SER A 50 -9.16 3.66 -5.20
CA SER A 50 -8.25 3.95 -4.09
C SER A 50 -8.23 2.85 -3.02
N SER A 51 -9.36 2.18 -2.78
CA SER A 51 -9.44 1.05 -1.83
C SER A 51 -8.64 -0.18 -2.26
N ASN A 52 -8.20 -0.24 -3.52
CA ASN A 52 -7.39 -1.33 -4.06
C ASN A 52 -5.90 -0.98 -4.12
N PHE A 53 -5.52 0.26 -3.78
CA PHE A 53 -4.12 0.64 -3.72
C PHE A 53 -3.49 -0.05 -2.51
N PHE A 54 -2.25 -0.50 -2.66
CA PHE A 54 -1.49 -1.06 -1.56
C PHE A 54 -0.06 -0.52 -1.59
N ILE A 55 0.54 -0.46 -0.42
CA ILE A 55 1.93 -0.07 -0.21
C ILE A 55 2.56 -1.00 0.83
N GLY A 56 3.87 -1.12 0.80
CA GLY A 56 4.61 -1.85 1.79
C GLY A 56 6.09 -1.92 1.45
N GLU A 57 6.73 -3.01 1.84
CA GLU A 57 8.18 -3.13 1.80
C GLU A 57 8.63 -4.55 1.49
N SER A 58 9.73 -4.64 0.75
CA SER A 58 10.44 -5.90 0.49
C SER A 58 11.48 -6.20 1.55
N PHE A 59 11.64 -7.49 1.84
CA PHE A 59 12.62 -8.00 2.79
C PHE A 59 13.36 -9.18 2.20
N GLU A 60 14.30 -9.71 2.99
CA GLU A 60 15.08 -10.89 2.64
C GLU A 60 14.22 -12.09 2.22
N ASN A 61 14.84 -13.02 1.49
CA ASN A 61 14.18 -14.21 0.95
C ASN A 61 13.01 -13.90 0.01
N ASN A 62 13.05 -12.74 -0.65
CA ASN A 62 12.04 -12.23 -1.58
C ASN A 62 10.63 -12.21 -0.97
N LEU A 63 10.57 -11.84 0.31
CA LEU A 63 9.31 -11.61 1.01
C LEU A 63 8.89 -10.16 0.82
N VAL A 64 7.59 -9.97 0.70
CA VAL A 64 6.98 -8.64 0.57
C VAL A 64 5.81 -8.57 1.53
N PHE A 65 5.80 -7.56 2.38
CA PHE A 65 4.67 -7.27 3.25
C PHE A 65 3.99 -6.00 2.77
N VAL A 66 2.66 -6.05 2.63
CA VAL A 66 1.86 -4.92 2.15
C VAL A 66 0.64 -4.72 3.01
N GLU A 67 0.17 -3.49 3.04
CA GLU A 67 -1.12 -3.05 3.55
C GLU A 67 -1.86 -2.23 2.48
N PRO A 68 -3.20 -2.16 2.51
CA PRO A 68 -3.96 -1.22 1.71
C PRO A 68 -3.55 0.22 2.03
N PHE A 69 -3.59 1.06 1.01
CA PHE A 69 -3.15 2.44 1.11
C PHE A 69 -4.10 3.34 1.92
N GLU A 70 -5.40 3.05 1.91
CA GLU A 70 -6.38 3.79 2.72
C GLU A 70 -6.50 3.27 4.16
N PHE A 71 -5.77 2.21 4.49
CA PHE A 71 -5.86 1.56 5.78
C PHE A 71 -4.88 2.18 6.79
N ASP A 72 -5.41 2.59 7.94
CA ASP A 72 -4.58 3.00 9.08
C ASP A 72 -4.38 1.80 10.02
N ASN A 73 -3.15 1.30 10.08
CA ASN A 73 -2.81 0.02 10.73
C ASN A 73 -2.58 0.16 12.24
N HIS A 74 -2.85 1.33 12.81
CA HIS A 74 -2.41 1.66 14.17
C HIS A 74 -3.55 1.80 15.19
N ASP A 75 -4.81 1.94 14.76
CA ASP A 75 -5.96 2.06 15.67
C ASP A 75 -6.69 0.72 15.86
N HIS A 76 -6.30 0.03 16.93
CA HIS A 76 -7.09 -0.93 17.72
C HIS A 76 -7.57 -2.19 16.96
N ALA A 77 -6.88 -3.29 17.28
CA ALA A 77 -7.06 -4.67 16.79
C ALA A 77 -8.45 -5.31 17.00
N ASP A 78 -9.45 -4.59 17.49
CA ASP A 78 -10.76 -5.13 17.86
C ASP A 78 -11.88 -4.86 16.85
N GLY A 79 -11.58 -4.20 15.72
CA GLY A 79 -12.56 -3.84 14.69
C GLY A 79 -12.29 -4.40 13.29
N PHE A 80 -11.33 -5.32 13.14
CA PHE A 80 -10.74 -5.59 11.83
C PHE A 80 -11.68 -6.33 10.87
N GLN A 81 -12.30 -5.56 9.97
CA GLN A 81 -13.20 -6.03 8.94
C GLN A 81 -12.59 -5.74 7.56
N PHE A 82 -12.04 -6.79 6.96
CA PHE A 82 -11.79 -6.96 5.52
C PHE A 82 -10.49 -6.39 4.93
N PHE A 83 -9.43 -7.20 4.91
CA PHE A 83 -8.48 -7.15 3.79
C PHE A 83 -9.01 -7.94 2.60
N ASN A 84 -8.99 -7.30 1.43
CA ASN A 84 -9.15 -8.00 0.16
C ASN A 84 -7.89 -8.83 -0.13
N ILE A 85 -7.84 -10.08 0.33
CA ILE A 85 -6.67 -10.94 0.15
C ILE A 85 -6.57 -11.49 -1.28
N ARG A 86 -5.72 -10.91 -2.11
CA ARG A 86 -5.50 -11.43 -3.47
C ARG A 86 -4.46 -12.55 -3.47
N LYS A 87 -4.77 -13.68 -4.10
CA LYS A 87 -3.83 -14.81 -4.23
C LYS A 87 -2.51 -14.41 -4.92
N THR A 88 -2.60 -13.44 -5.82
CA THR A 88 -1.48 -12.91 -6.59
C THR A 88 -1.55 -11.40 -6.63
N MET A 89 -0.39 -10.74 -6.64
CA MET A 89 -0.27 -9.32 -6.93
C MET A 89 0.78 -9.04 -7.99
N SER A 90 0.58 -7.98 -8.74
CA SER A 90 1.63 -7.35 -9.55
C SER A 90 1.88 -5.96 -9.00
N ALA A 91 3.14 -5.61 -8.81
CA ALA A 91 3.54 -4.36 -8.17
C ALA A 91 4.85 -3.85 -8.77
N PHE A 92 5.27 -2.66 -8.33
CA PHE A 92 6.64 -2.21 -8.51
C PHE A 92 7.32 -2.07 -7.15
N ALA A 93 8.54 -2.59 -7.07
CA ALA A 93 9.48 -2.31 -5.99
C ALA A 93 10.34 -1.11 -6.40
N PHE A 94 10.45 -0.11 -5.53
CA PHE A 94 11.19 1.12 -5.75
C PHE A 94 12.33 1.27 -4.77
N GLN A 95 13.48 1.71 -5.30
CA GLN A 95 14.56 2.22 -4.48
C GLN A 95 15.30 3.33 -5.21
N GLU A 96 15.16 4.56 -4.71
CA GLU A 96 15.73 5.76 -5.33
C GLU A 96 15.34 5.85 -6.82
N LEU A 97 16.32 5.85 -7.73
CA LEU A 97 16.10 5.91 -9.18
C LEU A 97 15.77 4.55 -9.81
N TYR A 98 15.79 3.47 -9.03
CA TYR A 98 15.54 2.11 -9.52
C TYR A 98 14.10 1.69 -9.28
N SER A 99 13.52 1.04 -10.29
CA SER A 99 12.24 0.36 -10.18
C SER A 99 12.32 -1.03 -10.80
N GLN A 100 11.61 -1.97 -10.21
CA GLN A 100 11.50 -3.34 -10.69
C GLN A 100 10.06 -3.78 -10.59
N LYS A 101 9.52 -4.32 -11.69
CA LYS A 101 8.22 -4.96 -11.67
C LYS A 101 8.35 -6.33 -10.99
N ILE A 102 7.41 -6.63 -10.11
CA ILE A 102 7.36 -7.89 -9.38
C ILE A 102 6.00 -8.55 -9.51
N ASN A 103 5.98 -9.87 -9.51
CA ASN A 103 4.78 -10.66 -9.32
C ASN A 103 4.97 -11.53 -8.09
N ALA A 104 3.97 -11.51 -7.21
CA ALA A 104 4.09 -12.18 -5.94
C ALA A 104 2.84 -13.00 -5.64
N ILE A 105 3.04 -14.11 -4.91
CA ILE A 105 2.01 -15.05 -4.51
C ILE A 105 1.78 -14.89 -3.01
N PHE A 106 0.53 -14.77 -2.62
CA PHE A 106 0.13 -14.67 -1.22
C PHE A 106 0.59 -15.90 -0.44
N ILE A 107 1.13 -15.66 0.76
CA ILE A 107 1.54 -16.69 1.70
C ILE A 107 0.52 -16.75 2.83
N GLU A 108 0.40 -15.65 3.56
CA GLU A 108 -0.37 -15.59 4.80
C GLU A 108 -0.73 -14.15 5.16
N HIS A 109 -1.72 -14.03 6.04
CA HIS A 109 -1.98 -12.81 6.78
C HIS A 109 -1.16 -12.86 8.07
N SER A 110 -0.38 -11.82 8.34
CA SER A 110 0.55 -11.76 9.47
C SER A 110 0.19 -10.59 10.39
N LYS A 111 0.11 -10.86 11.69
CA LYS A 111 0.12 -9.82 12.73
C LYS A 111 1.51 -9.82 13.36
N ILE A 112 2.37 -8.91 12.93
CA ILE A 112 3.80 -8.93 13.28
C ILE A 112 4.34 -7.54 13.56
N HIS A 113 5.29 -7.47 14.47
CA HIS A 113 6.15 -6.31 14.64
C HIS A 113 7.40 -6.49 13.77
N LEU A 114 7.38 -5.90 12.58
CA LEU A 114 8.45 -6.05 11.57
C LEU A 114 9.85 -5.66 12.07
N PRO A 115 10.04 -4.56 12.84
CA PRO A 115 11.37 -4.18 13.31
C PRO A 115 12.08 -5.20 14.20
N ASN A 116 11.36 -6.11 14.87
CA ASN A 116 12.00 -7.20 15.64
C ASN A 116 12.49 -8.36 14.77
N ILE A 117 12.04 -8.42 13.52
CA ILE A 117 12.31 -9.52 12.58
C ILE A 117 13.34 -9.08 11.54
N TYR A 118 13.25 -7.83 11.09
CA TYR A 118 14.06 -7.30 10.00
C TYR A 118 14.79 -6.01 10.38
N ASP A 119 16.05 -5.92 10.00
CA ASP A 119 16.86 -4.73 10.25
C ASP A 119 16.41 -3.53 9.42
N ARG A 120 16.11 -2.42 10.11
CA ARG A 120 15.91 -1.08 9.54
C ARG A 120 14.85 -1.01 8.44
N PRO A 121 13.60 -1.45 8.69
CA PRO A 121 12.50 -1.19 7.77
C PRO A 121 12.41 0.32 7.49
N LYS A 122 12.21 0.70 6.23
CA LYS A 122 12.10 2.09 5.80
C LYS A 122 10.66 2.55 5.73
N TYR A 123 9.78 1.69 5.22
CA TYR A 123 8.36 1.96 5.24
C TYR A 123 7.86 1.66 6.64
N PHE A 124 8.01 0.44 7.14
CA PHE A 124 7.56 0.07 8.49
C PHE A 124 8.57 0.50 9.58
N ASN A 125 9.10 1.73 9.46
CA ASN A 125 10.15 2.24 10.31
C ASN A 125 9.66 2.48 11.72
N MET A 126 10.60 2.47 12.66
CA MET A 126 10.38 2.83 14.05
C MET A 126 10.04 4.32 14.18
N THR A 127 9.05 4.63 15.00
CA THR A 127 9.30 5.48 16.16
C THR A 127 8.75 4.74 17.38
N THR A 128 9.37 4.95 18.54
CA THR A 128 8.93 4.71 19.93
C THR A 128 7.95 3.60 20.40
N SER A 129 6.90 3.20 19.69
CA SER A 129 6.04 2.08 20.10
C SER A 129 6.46 0.81 19.35
N GLU A 130 6.30 -0.39 19.90
CA GLU A 130 6.54 -1.64 19.16
C GLU A 130 5.23 -2.01 18.41
N PRO A 131 4.85 -1.41 17.26
CA PRO A 131 3.50 -1.55 16.75
C PRO A 131 3.36 -2.92 16.12
N ILE A 132 2.24 -3.60 16.36
CA ILE A 132 1.91 -4.83 15.64
C ILE A 132 1.19 -4.41 14.36
N PHE A 133 1.78 -4.71 13.21
CA PHE A 133 1.18 -4.44 11.92
C PHE A 133 0.36 -5.65 11.47
N GLU A 134 -0.86 -5.41 10.99
CA GLU A 134 -1.65 -6.40 10.25
C GLU A 134 -1.31 -6.29 8.77
N LEU A 135 -0.58 -7.28 8.23
CA LEU A 135 0.03 -7.22 6.90
C LEU A 135 -0.29 -8.45 6.07
N LEU A 136 -0.44 -8.23 4.76
CA LEU A 136 -0.50 -9.31 3.79
C LEU A 136 0.92 -9.67 3.36
N LYS A 137 1.31 -10.91 3.60
CA LYS A 137 2.63 -11.42 3.22
C LYS A 137 2.57 -12.14 1.88
N TYR A 138 3.47 -11.77 0.99
CA TYR A 138 3.64 -12.35 -0.33
C TYR A 138 5.08 -12.82 -0.54
N LYS A 139 5.25 -13.80 -1.45
CA LYS A 139 6.54 -14.26 -1.94
C LYS A 139 6.67 -13.98 -3.43
N THR A 140 7.81 -13.44 -3.84
CA THR A 140 8.17 -13.24 -5.24
C THR A 140 9.38 -14.11 -5.61
N ASN A 141 9.48 -14.51 -6.88
CA ASN A 141 10.65 -15.25 -7.37
C ASN A 141 11.72 -14.31 -7.93
N GLU A 142 11.34 -13.05 -8.13
CA GLU A 142 12.19 -11.96 -8.55
C GLU A 142 13.14 -11.58 -7.41
N ASN A 143 14.44 -11.50 -7.70
CA ASN A 143 15.41 -11.00 -6.74
C ASN A 143 15.20 -9.48 -6.59
N ILE A 144 14.66 -9.08 -5.44
CA ILE A 144 14.36 -7.69 -5.12
C ILE A 144 15.33 -7.21 -4.06
N LYS A 145 15.74 -5.95 -4.16
CA LYS A 145 16.59 -5.36 -3.14
C LYS A 145 15.81 -5.20 -1.84
N ASN A 146 16.41 -5.59 -0.72
CA ASN A 146 15.82 -5.41 0.60
C ASN A 146 15.50 -3.93 0.86
N ASN A 147 14.40 -3.71 1.57
CA ASN A 147 13.91 -2.41 2.00
C ASN A 147 13.55 -1.49 0.81
N SER A 148 13.05 -2.10 -0.28
CA SER A 148 12.43 -1.37 -1.38
C SER A 148 10.97 -1.12 -1.05
N ILE A 149 10.48 0.08 -1.34
CA ILE A 149 9.05 0.38 -1.21
C ILE A 149 8.32 -0.41 -2.28
N VAL A 150 7.35 -1.22 -1.91
CA VAL A 150 6.49 -1.94 -2.85
C VAL A 150 5.16 -1.23 -2.95
N PHE A 151 4.73 -0.91 -4.17
CA PHE A 151 3.47 -0.20 -4.41
C PHE A 151 2.75 -0.76 -5.64
N GLY A 152 1.43 -0.79 -5.58
CA GLY A 152 0.61 -1.22 -6.69
C GLY A 152 -0.89 -1.06 -6.43
N VAL A 153 -1.67 -1.62 -7.35
CA VAL A 153 -3.13 -1.64 -7.26
C VAL A 153 -3.59 -3.06 -7.54
N PHE A 154 -4.35 -3.64 -6.62
CA PHE A 154 -4.92 -4.97 -6.84
C PHE A 154 -5.82 -4.99 -8.08
N ASP A 155 -5.79 -6.12 -8.79
CA ASP A 155 -6.56 -6.38 -10.00
C ASP A 155 -6.17 -5.51 -11.23
N ILE A 156 -5.15 -4.66 -11.14
CA ILE A 156 -4.65 -3.84 -12.24
C ILE A 156 -3.16 -4.07 -12.45
N ASN A 157 -2.80 -4.40 -13.68
CA ASN A 157 -1.42 -4.62 -14.05
C ASN A 157 -0.81 -3.33 -14.62
N PHE A 158 0.06 -2.68 -13.86
CA PHE A 158 0.86 -1.56 -14.37
C PHE A 158 2.06 -2.09 -15.16
N GLU A 159 2.37 -1.47 -16.30
CA GLU A 159 3.37 -1.98 -17.25
C GLU A 159 4.73 -1.31 -17.10
N LYS A 160 4.73 -0.02 -16.72
CA LYS A 160 5.93 0.80 -16.68
C LYS A 160 6.06 1.52 -15.34
N ALA A 161 7.29 1.82 -14.97
CA ALA A 161 7.61 2.74 -13.89
C ALA A 161 8.65 3.77 -14.39
N ASP A 162 8.57 4.98 -13.85
CA ASP A 162 9.53 6.06 -14.10
C ASP A 162 9.89 6.73 -12.77
N CYS A 163 11.14 6.53 -12.36
CA CYS A 163 11.73 7.11 -11.15
C CYS A 163 12.71 8.25 -11.48
N SER A 164 12.79 8.72 -12.73
CA SER A 164 13.67 9.86 -13.12
C SER A 164 13.25 11.20 -12.48
N ILE A 165 12.09 11.21 -11.83
CA ILE A 165 11.54 12.33 -11.07
C ILE A 165 11.83 12.24 -9.57
N TYR A 166 12.49 11.17 -9.10
CA TYR A 166 12.79 10.96 -7.69
C TYR A 166 13.44 12.20 -7.05
N GLY A 167 12.92 12.61 -5.89
CA GLY A 167 13.40 13.76 -5.11
C GLY A 167 13.01 15.13 -5.67
N LYS A 168 12.42 15.22 -6.87
CA LYS A 168 11.87 16.49 -7.38
C LYS A 168 10.64 16.87 -6.57
N LYS A 169 10.46 18.17 -6.36
CA LYS A 169 9.30 18.70 -5.64
C LYS A 169 8.02 18.40 -6.41
N ARG A 170 7.04 17.82 -5.72
CA ARG A 170 5.69 17.60 -6.23
C ARG A 170 5.01 18.96 -6.40
N PRO A 171 4.40 19.26 -7.55
CA PRO A 171 3.54 20.42 -7.69
C PRO A 171 2.37 20.32 -6.71
N TYR A 172 1.89 21.46 -6.24
CA TYR A 172 0.70 21.54 -5.40
C TYR A 172 -0.29 22.55 -5.98
N THR A 173 -1.57 22.38 -5.65
CA THR A 173 -2.65 23.27 -6.07
C THR A 173 -2.74 24.50 -5.16
N LYS A 174 -3.48 25.52 -5.60
CA LYS A 174 -3.71 26.70 -4.74
C LYS A 174 -4.56 26.33 -3.53
N GLU A 175 -5.45 25.36 -3.72
CA GLU A 175 -6.34 24.79 -2.72
C GLU A 175 -5.52 24.05 -1.65
N GLU A 176 -4.63 23.13 -2.05
CA GLU A 176 -3.70 22.45 -1.12
C GLU A 176 -2.85 23.46 -0.33
N TYR A 177 -2.36 24.51 -0.99
CA TYR A 177 -1.58 25.55 -0.31
C TYR A 177 -2.41 26.32 0.71
N LYS A 178 -3.66 26.67 0.38
CA LYS A 178 -4.56 27.40 1.28
C LYS A 178 -4.93 26.56 2.49
N GLU A 179 -5.26 25.28 2.28
CA GLU A 179 -5.56 24.33 3.36
C GLU A 179 -4.38 24.20 4.32
N VAL A 180 -3.15 24.08 3.79
CA VAL A 180 -1.93 24.06 4.62
C VAL A 180 -1.76 25.34 5.43
N LEU A 181 -2.00 26.52 4.85
CA LEU A 181 -1.90 27.77 5.61
C LEU A 181 -2.94 27.86 6.73
N GLU A 182 -4.14 27.32 6.51
CA GLU A 182 -5.19 27.24 7.54
C GLU A 182 -4.79 26.26 8.64
N GLU A 183 -4.31 25.05 8.30
CA GLU A 183 -3.80 24.06 9.26
C GLU A 183 -2.66 24.64 10.12
N LEU A 184 -1.67 25.28 9.49
CA LEU A 184 -0.55 25.88 10.22
C LEU A 184 -1.03 26.99 11.15
N LYS A 185 -2.00 27.81 10.71
CA LYS A 185 -2.55 28.88 11.55
C LYS A 185 -3.29 28.32 12.77
N GLU A 186 -4.00 27.21 12.62
CA GLU A 186 -4.67 26.51 13.72
C GLU A 186 -3.64 25.91 14.70
N ASP A 187 -2.60 25.25 14.18
CA ASP A 187 -1.50 24.70 15.00
C ASP A 187 -0.85 25.77 15.87
N HIS A 188 -0.62 26.97 15.32
CA HIS A 188 -0.02 28.12 16.03
C HIS A 188 -0.93 28.78 17.08
N GLN A 189 -2.19 28.39 17.20
CA GLN A 189 -3.12 28.89 18.22
C GLN A 189 -3.20 27.99 19.46
N ILE A 190 -2.55 26.82 19.44
CA ILE A 190 -2.55 25.88 20.57
C ILE A 190 -1.68 26.43 21.71
N THR A 191 -2.28 26.65 22.88
CA THR A 191 -1.62 27.29 24.03
C THR A 191 -0.91 26.33 24.98
N ASP A 192 -1.39 25.09 25.10
CA ASP A 192 -0.84 24.05 25.99
C ASP A 192 -0.22 22.93 25.16
N ARG A 193 1.05 23.08 24.75
CA ARG A 193 1.72 22.13 23.86
C ARG A 193 3.06 21.62 24.36
N THR A 194 3.34 20.37 23.99
CA THR A 194 4.55 19.60 24.32
C THR A 194 5.56 19.55 23.16
N LEU A 195 5.18 19.98 21.96
CA LEU A 195 5.95 19.84 20.71
C LEU A 195 6.20 21.17 20.00
N ASP A 196 7.05 21.15 18.97
CA ASP A 196 7.37 22.29 18.08
C ASP A 196 6.30 22.51 17.00
N PHE A 197 6.11 23.75 16.53
CA PHE A 197 5.01 24.10 15.61
C PHE A 197 5.30 23.50 14.24
N LYS A 198 4.25 23.05 13.58
CA LYS A 198 4.35 22.61 12.19
C LYS A 198 4.86 23.76 11.33
N SER A 199 5.72 23.43 10.39
CA SER A 199 6.24 24.33 9.39
C SER A 199 5.77 23.90 8.00
N LEU A 200 5.91 24.80 7.02
CA LEU A 200 5.58 24.50 5.63
C LEU A 200 6.37 23.29 5.09
N GLU A 201 7.58 23.04 5.61
CA GLU A 201 8.43 21.93 5.20
C GLU A 201 7.87 20.56 5.61
N GLU A 202 6.94 20.53 6.56
CA GLU A 202 6.38 19.33 7.17
C GLU A 202 4.99 19.01 6.64
N THR A 203 4.62 19.58 5.49
CA THR A 203 3.27 19.46 4.89
C THR A 203 3.33 18.99 3.44
N ILE A 204 2.17 18.66 2.88
CA ILE A 204 2.01 18.16 1.51
C ILE A 204 2.64 19.06 0.44
N VAL A 205 2.73 20.38 0.68
CA VAL A 205 3.34 21.33 -0.27
C VAL A 205 4.86 21.17 -0.39
N ASN A 206 5.48 20.40 0.51
CA ASN A 206 6.89 20.03 0.46
C ASN A 206 7.13 18.59 0.00
N ALA A 207 6.07 17.89 -0.43
CA ALA A 207 6.18 16.53 -0.96
C ALA A 207 7.15 16.44 -2.13
N LYS A 208 7.86 15.32 -2.19
CA LYS A 208 8.81 14.99 -3.25
C LYS A 208 8.43 13.69 -3.90
N PHE A 209 8.57 13.61 -5.21
CA PHE A 209 8.27 12.39 -5.96
C PHE A 209 9.21 11.25 -5.55
N ILE A 210 8.65 10.05 -5.49
CA ILE A 210 9.37 8.78 -5.41
C ILE A 210 9.49 8.23 -6.83
N CYS A 211 8.38 7.72 -7.37
CA CYS A 211 8.28 7.18 -8.72
C CYS A 211 6.84 7.32 -9.22
N LYS A 212 6.63 7.16 -10.52
CA LYS A 212 5.30 6.95 -11.10
C LYS A 212 5.18 5.58 -11.75
N ILE A 213 4.00 4.98 -11.69
CA ILE A 213 3.65 3.74 -12.40
C ILE A 213 2.58 4.02 -13.45
N GLN A 214 2.67 3.36 -14.60
CA GLN A 214 1.81 3.62 -15.75
C GLN A 214 1.21 2.34 -16.34
N ASN A 215 -0.07 2.40 -16.68
CA ASN A 215 -0.74 1.46 -17.56
C ASN A 215 -1.13 2.23 -18.84
N PRO A 216 -0.30 2.18 -19.90
CA PRO A 216 -0.54 2.94 -21.12
C PRO A 216 -1.83 2.54 -21.85
N ALA A 217 -2.20 1.25 -21.84
CA ALA A 217 -3.40 0.76 -22.49
C ALA A 217 -4.67 1.38 -21.90
N LEU A 218 -4.68 1.59 -20.58
CA LEU A 218 -5.78 2.23 -19.86
C LEU A 218 -5.59 3.74 -19.68
N LYS A 219 -4.46 4.27 -20.15
CA LYS A 219 -4.03 5.66 -19.96
C LYS A 219 -4.06 6.10 -18.49
N LEU A 220 -3.70 5.19 -17.61
CA LEU A 220 -3.60 5.43 -16.18
C LEU A 220 -2.16 5.68 -15.77
N GLU A 221 -2.00 6.58 -14.82
CA GLU A 221 -0.74 6.85 -14.16
C GLU A 221 -1.01 7.07 -12.68
N ILE A 222 -0.15 6.54 -11.82
CA ILE A 222 -0.13 6.88 -10.40
C ILE A 222 1.24 7.43 -10.08
N SER A 223 1.30 8.66 -9.57
CA SER A 223 2.52 9.24 -9.04
C SER A 223 2.57 9.05 -7.54
N LEU A 224 3.62 8.41 -7.05
CA LEU A 224 3.89 8.25 -5.64
C LEU A 224 4.88 9.33 -5.18
N SER A 225 4.55 10.02 -4.09
CA SER A 225 5.38 11.05 -3.46
C SER A 225 5.43 10.85 -1.95
N SER A 226 6.32 11.55 -1.26
CA SER A 226 6.29 11.61 0.21
C SER A 226 6.80 12.93 0.78
N PHE A 227 6.39 13.23 2.01
CA PHE A 227 6.97 14.26 2.88
C PHE A 227 7.07 13.72 4.31
N ASN A 228 7.86 14.38 5.14
CA ASN A 228 8.02 14.02 6.55
C ASN A 228 7.32 15.04 7.41
N THR A 229 6.48 14.58 8.34
CA THR A 229 5.89 15.43 9.37
C THR A 229 6.84 15.40 10.58
N LYS A 230 7.75 16.37 10.69
CA LYS A 230 8.46 16.61 11.95
C LYS A 230 7.55 17.43 12.88
N GLY A 231 7.70 17.31 14.20
CA GLY A 231 6.99 18.15 15.16
C GLY A 231 5.56 17.71 15.57
N MET A 232 5.04 16.60 15.04
CA MET A 232 3.95 15.90 15.71
C MET A 232 4.57 14.99 16.80
N GLU A 233 3.83 14.67 17.86
CA GLU A 233 4.23 13.64 18.86
C GLU A 233 4.52 12.29 18.15
N TYR A 234 4.12 12.21 16.87
CA TYR A 234 4.11 11.12 15.91
C TYR A 234 4.91 11.53 14.67
N ALA A 235 6.25 11.42 14.68
CA ALA A 235 7.09 11.81 13.54
C ALA A 235 7.00 10.80 12.37
N GLY A 236 5.95 10.91 11.55
CA GLY A 236 5.66 9.99 10.44
C GLY A 236 6.18 10.44 9.06
N THR A 237 6.34 9.45 8.17
CA THR A 237 6.42 9.70 6.71
C THR A 237 5.01 9.63 6.13
N VAL A 238 4.60 10.65 5.39
CA VAL A 238 3.33 10.65 4.67
C VAL A 238 3.58 10.34 3.21
N TYR A 239 2.93 9.30 2.71
CA TYR A 239 2.96 8.90 1.30
C TYR A 239 1.73 9.46 0.59
N ILE A 240 1.92 9.95 -0.63
CA ILE A 240 0.85 10.51 -1.45
C ILE A 240 0.77 9.74 -2.75
N ALA A 241 -0.41 9.23 -3.09
CA ALA A 241 -0.71 8.62 -4.37
C ALA A 241 -1.64 9.52 -5.18
N ASP A 242 -1.11 10.12 -6.25
CA ASP A 242 -1.88 10.90 -7.20
C ASP A 242 -2.29 10.04 -8.38
N LEU A 243 -3.57 9.76 -8.51
CA LEU A 243 -4.13 8.99 -9.62
C LEU A 243 -4.49 9.91 -10.79
N TYR A 244 -3.96 9.62 -11.96
CA TYR A 244 -4.26 10.29 -13.21
C TYR A 244 -4.89 9.33 -14.23
N ARG A 245 -5.83 9.86 -15.00
CA ARG A 245 -6.37 9.22 -16.21
C ARG A 245 -6.42 10.22 -17.33
N ASP A 246 -5.95 9.82 -18.52
CA ASP A 246 -5.86 10.74 -19.66
C ASP A 246 -5.11 12.05 -19.30
N LYS A 247 -4.09 11.95 -18.43
CA LYS A 247 -3.28 13.06 -17.89
C LYS A 247 -4.05 14.08 -17.02
N LYS A 248 -5.27 13.75 -16.59
CA LYS A 248 -6.03 14.54 -15.63
C LYS A 248 -5.97 13.88 -14.26
N LEU A 249 -5.71 14.67 -13.22
CA LEU A 249 -5.76 14.20 -11.84
C LEU A 249 -7.22 13.82 -11.54
N ILE A 250 -7.42 12.59 -11.09
CA ILE A 250 -8.71 12.09 -10.60
C ILE A 250 -8.77 12.32 -9.09
N LYS A 251 -7.76 11.83 -8.35
CA LYS A 251 -7.77 11.81 -6.90
C LYS A 251 -6.34 11.81 -6.36
N SER A 252 -6.15 12.46 -5.23
CA SER A 252 -4.95 12.36 -4.41
C SER A 252 -5.33 11.73 -3.08
N ILE A 253 -4.56 10.73 -2.65
CA ILE A 253 -4.79 10.01 -1.38
C ILE A 253 -3.52 10.10 -0.56
N GLN A 254 -3.66 10.34 0.73
CA GLN A 254 -2.55 10.35 1.69
C GLN A 254 -2.60 9.07 2.53
N LYS A 255 -1.45 8.41 2.67
CA LYS A 255 -1.22 7.32 3.60
C LYS A 255 -0.18 7.77 4.60
N TYR A 256 -0.62 7.87 5.83
CA TYR A 256 0.26 8.16 6.93
C TYR A 256 0.88 6.87 7.44
N ASN A 257 2.19 6.90 7.57
CA ASN A 257 2.94 5.88 8.26
C ASN A 257 3.13 6.36 9.69
N TYR A 258 2.05 6.30 10.46
CA TYR A 258 2.01 6.78 11.84
C TYR A 258 2.64 5.77 12.79
N ASP A 259 3.18 6.28 13.87
CA ASP A 259 3.42 5.58 15.12
C ASP A 259 2.51 6.27 16.13
N GLY A 260 1.62 5.53 16.77
CA GLY A 260 0.56 6.11 17.60
C GLY A 260 1.09 6.84 18.85
N PRO A 261 0.24 7.66 19.50
CA PRO A 261 0.55 8.27 20.80
C PRO A 261 0.74 7.31 21.96
N TYR A 262 1.56 7.77 22.93
CA TYR A 262 1.44 7.43 24.34
C TYR A 262 0.64 8.52 25.07
#